data_AF-A0A834I910-F1
#
_entry.id   AF-A0A834I910-F1
#
_cell.length_a   1.000
_cell.length_b   1.000
_cell.length_c   1.000
_cell.angle_alpha   90.00
_cell.angle_beta   90.00
_cell.angle_gamma   90.00
#
_symmetry.space_group_name_H-M   'P 1'
#
loop_
_entity.id
_entity.type
_entity.pdbx_description
1 polymer ?
#
loop_
_entity_poly.entity_id
_entity_poly.type
_entity_poly.pdbx_seq_one_letter_code
_entity_poly.pdbx_strand_id
1 'polypeptide(L)'
;MTGWGVDHSFECIGNVNVMRSALECAHRGWGQSVIIGVAGAGQEISTRPFQLVTGRKWMGTAFGGVKGRSQLPKMVEDAMKGKSIRSVIHF
;
A
#
# COMPACT_ATOMS: atom_id res chain seq x y z
N MET A 1 7.09 20.07 7.23
CA MET A 1 6.46 18.74 7.25
C MET A 1 6.46 18.21 5.81
N THR A 2 7.11 17.06 5.56
CA THR A 2 7.35 16.30 4.30
C THR A 2 7.79 17.02 3.00
N GLY A 3 7.61 18.33 2.84
CA GLY A 3 8.07 19.13 1.70
C GLY A 3 7.23 18.91 0.44
N TRP A 4 7.22 17.68 -0.07
CA TRP A 4 6.65 17.32 -1.38
C TRP A 4 5.76 16.07 -1.36
N GLY A 5 5.51 15.52 -0.16
CA GLY A 5 4.77 14.27 0.04
C GLY A 5 5.64 13.18 0.65
N VAL A 6 5.04 12.02 0.90
CA VAL A 6 5.73 10.84 1.46
C VAL A 6 6.21 9.90 0.36
N ASP A 7 7.34 9.21 0.57
CA ASP A 7 7.81 8.20 -0.37
C ASP A 7 6.80 7.06 -0.52
N HIS A 8 6.17 6.68 0.60
CA HIS A 8 5.20 5.59 0.66
C HIS A 8 3.98 5.99 1.48
N SER A 9 2.79 5.70 0.96
CA SER A 9 1.53 5.81 1.70
C SER A 9 0.76 4.49 1.65
N PHE A 10 0.04 4.21 2.74
CA PHE A 10 -0.76 2.99 2.89
C PHE A 10 -2.17 3.37 3.29
N GLU A 11 -3.16 2.86 2.56
CA GLU A 11 -4.54 2.91 2.99
C GLU A 11 -4.93 1.55 3.55
N CYS A 12 -5.33 1.52 4.83
CA CYS A 12 -5.66 0.30 5.58
C CYS A 12 -7.10 0.31 6.12
N ILE A 13 -8.01 1.09 5.52
CA ILE A 13 -9.37 1.30 6.04
C ILE A 13 -10.41 0.69 5.11
N GLY A 14 -10.25 0.85 3.80
CA GLY A 14 -11.27 0.47 2.81
C GLY A 14 -12.20 1.63 2.45
N ASN A 15 -11.77 2.88 2.63
CA ASN A 15 -12.55 4.06 2.24
C ASN A 15 -11.96 4.74 1.00
N VAL A 16 -12.71 4.75 -0.11
CA VAL A 16 -12.22 5.27 -1.40
C VAL A 16 -11.76 6.73 -1.39
N ASN A 17 -12.31 7.57 -0.51
CA ASN A 17 -11.85 8.96 -0.36
C ASN A 17 -10.48 9.03 0.33
N VAL A 18 -10.24 8.14 1.29
CA VAL A 18 -8.92 8.01 1.93
C VAL A 18 -7.92 7.37 0.98
N MET A 19 -8.34 6.42 0.14
CA MET A 19 -7.48 5.84 -0.90
C MET A 19 -6.95 6.91 -1.87
N ARG A 20 -7.82 7.83 -2.29
CA ARG A 20 -7.43 8.99 -3.09
C ARG A 20 -6.45 9.90 -2.34
N SER A 21 -6.76 10.20 -1.08
CA SER A 21 -5.92 11.05 -0.23
C SER A 21 -4.52 10.46 -0.02
N ALA A 22 -4.44 9.13 0.12
CA ALA A 22 -3.18 8.40 0.22
C ALA A 22 -2.35 8.54 -1.05
N LEU A 23 -2.95 8.46 -2.24
CA LEU A 23 -2.23 8.70 -3.49
C LEU A 23 -1.73 10.15 -3.57
N GLU A 24 -2.61 11.12 -3.32
CA GLU A 24 -2.31 12.53 -3.56
C GLU A 24 -1.29 13.09 -2.55
N CYS A 25 -1.14 12.46 -1.37
CA CYS A 25 -0.09 12.80 -0.41
C CYS A 25 1.27 12.15 -0.70
N ALA A 26 1.34 11.19 -1.63
CA ALA A 26 2.61 10.58 -2.05
C ALA A 26 3.47 11.59 -2.81
N HIS A 27 4.79 11.41 -2.74
CA HIS A 27 5.77 12.32 -3.32
C HIS A 27 5.60 12.40 -4.84
N ARG A 28 5.61 13.62 -5.39
CA ARG A 28 5.61 13.83 -6.86
C ARG A 28 6.90 13.26 -7.46
N GLY A 29 6.81 12.42 -8.47
CA GLY A 29 7.97 11.86 -9.17
C GLY A 29 8.25 10.39 -8.85
N TRP A 30 8.15 9.98 -7.59
CA TRP A 30 8.49 8.61 -7.17
C TRP A 30 7.57 7.99 -6.11
N GLY A 31 6.64 8.75 -5.54
CA GLY A 31 5.80 8.29 -4.43
C GLY A 31 4.94 7.08 -4.80
N GLN A 32 4.89 6.10 -3.90
CA GLN A 32 4.10 4.88 -4.04
C GLN A 32 2.94 4.87 -3.04
N SER A 33 1.72 4.71 -3.53
CA SER A 33 0.54 4.52 -2.69
C SER A 33 0.02 3.10 -2.84
N VAL A 34 -0.10 2.39 -1.71
CA VAL A 34 -0.53 0.99 -1.65
C VAL A 34 -1.87 0.89 -0.93
N ILE A 35 -2.87 0.38 -1.65
CA ILE A 35 -4.19 0.07 -1.10
C ILE A 35 -4.15 -1.33 -0.47
N ILE A 36 -4.41 -1.38 0.84
CA ILE A 36 -4.50 -2.59 1.66
C ILE A 36 -5.96 -2.81 2.10
N GLY A 37 -6.68 -1.72 2.39
CA GLY A 37 -8.09 -1.78 2.76
C GLY A 37 -8.99 -2.26 1.62
N VAL A 38 -10.05 -2.98 1.97
CA VAL A 38 -11.03 -3.53 1.00
C VAL A 38 -12.24 -2.60 0.97
N ALA A 39 -12.51 -1.98 -0.17
CA ALA A 39 -13.66 -1.11 -0.36
C ALA A 39 -14.98 -1.89 -0.43
N GLY A 40 -16.10 -1.20 -0.18
CA GLY A 40 -17.44 -1.76 -0.34
C GLY A 40 -17.76 -2.08 -1.81
N ALA A 41 -18.71 -2.99 -2.03
CA ALA A 41 -19.13 -3.37 -3.37
C ALA A 41 -19.64 -2.16 -4.17
N GLY A 42 -19.21 -2.05 -5.43
CA GLY A 42 -19.60 -0.97 -6.35
C GLY A 42 -18.93 0.39 -6.07
N GLN A 43 -18.02 0.49 -5.10
CA GLN A 43 -17.26 1.72 -4.89
C GLN A 43 -16.09 1.82 -5.87
N GLU A 44 -15.84 3.03 -6.35
CA GLU A 44 -14.75 3.33 -7.27
C GLU A 44 -13.74 4.29 -6.64
N ILE A 45 -12.47 4.03 -6.89
CA ILE A 45 -11.40 4.98 -6.61
C ILE A 45 -11.23 5.92 -7.80
N SER A 46 -10.90 7.18 -7.53
CA SER A 46 -10.69 8.17 -8.58
C SER A 46 -9.61 9.18 -8.19
N THR A 47 -8.90 9.70 -9.19
CA THR A 47 -7.97 10.83 -9.06
C THR A 47 -7.77 11.48 -10.43
N ARG A 48 -7.06 12.60 -10.48
CA ARG A 48 -6.67 13.21 -11.77
C ARG A 48 -5.52 12.39 -12.38
N PRO A 49 -5.57 11.97 -13.65
CA PRO A 49 -4.49 11.20 -14.29
C PRO A 49 -3.11 11.85 -14.18
N PHE A 50 -3.07 13.19 -14.11
CA PHE A 50 -1.84 13.95 -13.90
C PHE A 50 -1.05 13.54 -12.64
N GLN A 51 -1.74 13.04 -11.59
CA GLN A 51 -1.07 12.53 -10.39
C GLN A 51 -0.13 11.36 -10.72
N LEU A 52 -0.53 10.49 -11.64
CA LEU A 52 0.24 9.33 -12.10
C LEU A 52 1.28 9.73 -13.16
N VAL A 53 0.88 10.59 -14.11
CA VAL A 53 1.80 11.12 -15.15
C VAL A 53 3.01 11.81 -14.52
N THR A 54 2.81 12.48 -13.39
CA THR A 54 3.90 13.12 -12.64
C THR A 54 4.69 12.17 -11.74
N GLY A 55 4.57 10.86 -11.93
CA GLY A 55 5.47 9.85 -11.37
C GLY A 55 4.99 9.13 -10.11
N ARG A 56 3.77 9.39 -9.63
CA ARG A 56 3.20 8.56 -8.55
C ARG A 56 2.80 7.19 -9.08
N LYS A 57 2.93 6.18 -8.24
CA LYS A 57 2.44 4.82 -8.50
C LYS A 57 1.27 4.53 -7.58
N TRP A 58 0.19 3.97 -8.13
CA TRP A 58 -0.97 3.52 -7.37
C TRP A 58 -1.12 2.00 -7.53
N MET A 59 -1.01 1.27 -6.44
CA MET A 59 -0.95 -0.20 -6.44
C MET A 59 -1.86 -0.76 -5.35
N GLY A 60 -2.23 -2.03 -5.47
CA GLY A 60 -2.92 -2.78 -4.42
C GLY A 60 -2.09 -3.96 -3.93
N THR A 61 -2.42 -4.50 -2.77
CA THR A 61 -1.85 -5.77 -2.29
C THR A 61 -2.94 -6.69 -1.75
N ALA A 62 -2.76 -7.99 -1.98
CA ALA A 62 -3.55 -9.03 -1.35
C ALA A 62 -2.62 -9.85 -0.46
N PHE A 63 -3.01 -10.03 0.80
CA PHE A 63 -2.23 -10.79 1.78
C PHE A 63 -0.78 -10.31 1.92
N GLY A 64 -0.55 -9.00 1.72
CA GLY A 64 0.79 -8.39 1.73
C GLY A 64 1.72 -8.83 0.59
N GLY A 65 1.26 -9.66 -0.36
CA GLY A 65 2.12 -10.30 -1.35
C GLY A 65 2.75 -11.62 -0.88
N VAL A 66 2.32 -12.16 0.28
CA VAL A 66 2.81 -13.45 0.78
C VAL A 66 2.33 -14.60 -0.11
N LYS A 67 3.26 -15.43 -0.57
CA LYS A 67 2.99 -16.75 -1.16
C LYS A 67 2.66 -17.73 -0.04
N GLY A 68 1.37 -17.90 0.27
CA GLY A 68 0.88 -18.64 1.44
C GLY A 68 1.62 -19.96 1.71
N ARG A 69 1.69 -20.88 0.75
CA ARG A 69 2.31 -22.21 0.96
C ARG A 69 3.82 -22.15 1.20
N SER A 70 4.54 -21.28 0.50
CA SER A 70 6.02 -21.27 0.53
C SER A 70 6.63 -20.26 1.50
N GLN A 71 5.88 -19.27 1.96
CA GLN A 71 6.39 -18.19 2.82
C GLN A 71 5.75 -18.16 4.21
N LEU A 72 4.48 -18.54 4.35
CA LEU A 72 3.77 -18.44 5.64
C LEU A 72 4.36 -19.34 6.75
N PRO A 73 4.74 -20.61 6.49
CA PRO A 73 5.32 -21.44 7.54
C PRO A 73 6.56 -20.81 8.19
N LYS A 74 7.43 -20.19 7.39
CA LYS A 74 8.61 -19.48 7.87
C LYS A 74 8.26 -18.25 8.71
N MET A 75 7.24 -17.49 8.32
CA MET A 75 6.77 -16.33 9.10
C MET A 75 6.26 -16.76 10.48
N VAL A 76 5.56 -17.90 10.58
CA VAL A 76 5.13 -18.49 11.85
C VAL A 76 6.34 -18.90 12.70
N GLU A 77 7.32 -19.58 12.10
CA GLU A 77 8.55 -19.94 12.83
C GLU A 77 9.31 -18.72 13.36
N ASP A 78 9.43 -17.66 12.57
CA ASP A 78 10.09 -16.42 12.99
C ASP A 78 9.32 -15.77 14.16
N ALA A 79 7.99 -15.75 14.11
CA ALA A 79 7.16 -15.26 15.21
C ALA A 79 7.33 -16.09 16.49
N MET A 80 7.35 -17.43 16.39
CA MET A 80 7.57 -18.34 17.52
C MET A 80 8.96 -18.18 18.15
N LYS A 81 9.95 -17.72 17.37
CA LYS A 81 11.30 -17.37 17.84
C LYS A 81 11.38 -15.94 18.41
N GLY A 82 10.26 -15.24 18.54
CA GLY A 82 10.20 -13.86 19.03
C GLY A 82 10.75 -12.82 18.06
N LYS A 83 10.93 -13.17 16.77
CA LYS A 83 11.39 -12.21 15.76
C LYS A 83 10.22 -11.43 15.20
N SER A 84 10.47 -10.15 14.90
CA SER A 84 9.51 -9.34 14.15
C SER A 84 9.27 -9.89 12.75
N ILE A 85 8.01 -10.05 12.39
CA ILE A 85 7.58 -10.41 11.03
C ILE A 85 7.85 -9.21 10.13
N ARG A 86 8.66 -9.41 9.09
CA ARG A 86 8.96 -8.35 8.12
C ARG A 86 7.78 -8.14 7.18
N SER A 87 7.53 -6.89 6.83
CA SER A 87 6.63 -6.56 5.72
C SER A 87 7.11 -7.26 4.46
N VAL A 88 6.16 -7.82 3.71
CA VAL A 88 6.36 -8.44 2.40
C VAL A 88 5.83 -7.58 1.26
N ILE A 89 5.37 -6.36 1.57
CA ILE A 89 5.09 -5.36 0.54
C ILE A 89 6.45 -4.89 0.03
N HIS A 90 6.76 -5.22 -1.22
CA HIS A 90 8.00 -4.84 -1.88
C HIS A 90 7.80 -3.48 -2.57
N PHE A 91 8.77 -2.57 -2.41
CA PHE A 91 8.76 -1.21 -2.96
C PHE A 91 9.80 -1.06 -4.06
#